data_AF-A0A434ESX8-F1
#
_entry.id   AF-A0A434ESX8-F1
#
_cell.length_a   1.000
_cell.length_b   1.000
_cell.length_c   1.000
_cell.angle_alpha   90.00
_cell.angle_beta   90.00
_cell.angle_gamma   90.00
#
_symmetry.space_group_name_H-M   'P 1'
#
loop_
_entity.id
_entity.type
_entity.pdbx_description
1 polymer ?
#
loop_
_entity_poly.entity_id
_entity_poly.type
_entity_poly.pdbx_seq_one_letter_code
_entity_poly.pdbx_strand_id
1 'polypeptide(L)'
;AGALLAQDTRRAASGEKIRIRTVECLGNCKRRLSAALLRDGCWSYVFGDLDTTSGADLVAGAKLFATSTDGLIPWRGRPDSLKRGLVARIPPLDMLKD
;
A
#
# COMPACT_ATOMS: atom_id res chain seq x y z
N ALA A 1 3.73 -16.93 -4.40
CA ALA A 1 3.31 -16.15 -3.21
C ALA A 1 2.82 -14.74 -3.56
N GLY A 2 3.61 -13.88 -4.25
CA GLY A 2 3.15 -12.53 -4.66
C GLY A 2 1.86 -12.51 -5.50
N ALA A 3 1.72 -13.45 -6.44
CA ALA A 3 0.48 -13.61 -7.22
C ALA A 3 -0.75 -13.95 -6.34
N LEU A 4 -0.57 -14.68 -5.24
CA LEU A 4 -1.65 -15.02 -4.31
C LEU A 4 -2.10 -13.78 -3.53
N LEU A 5 -1.16 -12.98 -3.01
CA LEU A 5 -1.47 -11.68 -2.40
C LEU A 5 -2.19 -10.76 -3.40
N ALA A 6 -1.74 -10.70 -4.65
CA ALA A 6 -2.40 -9.88 -5.68
C ALA A 6 -3.84 -10.36 -5.95
N GLN A 7 -4.07 -11.67 -6.01
CA GLN A 7 -5.41 -12.25 -6.20
C GLN A 7 -6.32 -11.95 -5.00
N ASP A 8 -5.83 -12.13 -3.77
CA ASP A 8 -6.55 -11.81 -2.55
C ASP A 8 -6.93 -10.32 -2.49
N THR A 9 -5.99 -9.44 -2.85
CA THR A 9 -6.23 -7.99 -2.93
C THR A 9 -7.29 -7.64 -3.97
N ARG A 10 -7.27 -8.28 -5.15
CA ARG A 10 -8.31 -8.06 -6.18
C ARG A 10 -9.69 -8.49 -5.69
N ARG A 11 -9.78 -9.62 -4.99
CA ARG A 11 -11.03 -10.10 -4.38
C ARG A 11 -11.55 -9.11 -3.35
N ALA A 12 -10.68 -8.64 -2.46
CA ALA A 12 -11.04 -7.65 -1.44
C ALA A 12 -11.45 -6.29 -2.02
N ALA A 13 -10.93 -5.92 -3.20
CA ALA A 13 -11.24 -4.67 -3.89
C ALA A 13 -12.47 -4.76 -4.80
N SER A 14 -13.21 -5.87 -4.80
CA SER A 14 -14.40 -6.03 -5.64
C SER A 14 -15.42 -4.93 -5.34
N GLY A 15 -15.84 -4.19 -6.37
CA GLY A 15 -16.77 -3.05 -6.25
C GLY A 15 -16.12 -1.72 -5.86
N GLU A 16 -14.81 -1.70 -5.60
CA GLU A 16 -14.07 -0.49 -5.24
C GLU A 16 -13.38 0.17 -6.44
N LYS A 17 -13.18 1.49 -6.36
CA LYS A 17 -12.41 2.25 -7.37
C LYS A 17 -10.89 2.19 -7.12
N ILE A 18 -10.37 0.98 -6.85
CA ILE A 18 -8.95 0.75 -6.55
C ILE A 18 -8.33 -0.10 -7.66
N ARG A 19 -7.20 0.36 -8.22
CA ARG A 19 -6.47 -0.35 -9.28
C ARG A 19 -5.37 -1.22 -8.68
N ILE A 20 -5.42 -2.52 -8.93
CA ILE A 20 -4.39 -3.47 -8.52
C ILE A 20 -3.51 -3.79 -9.72
N ARG A 21 -2.19 -3.64 -9.56
CA ARG A 21 -1.17 -3.95 -10.56
C ARG A 21 -0.07 -4.76 -9.91
N THR A 22 0.53 -5.66 -10.69
CA THR A 22 1.69 -6.45 -10.26
C THR A 22 2.94 -5.88 -10.90
N VAL A 23 4.04 -5.89 -10.16
CA VAL A 23 5.37 -5.52 -10.64
C VAL A 23 6.36 -6.61 -10.23
N GLU A 24 7.47 -6.71 -10.97
CA GLU A 24 8.52 -7.69 -10.71
C GLU A 24 9.26 -7.42 -9.40
N CYS A 25 9.54 -6.14 -9.09
CA CYS A 25 10.45 -5.79 -8.00
C CYS A 25 10.04 -4.49 -7.29
N LEU A 26 10.15 -4.51 -5.96
CA LEU A 26 10.08 -3.32 -5.08
C LEU A 26 11.38 -3.15 -4.25
N GLY A 27 12.45 -3.87 -4.61
CA GLY A 27 13.74 -3.82 -3.90
C GLY A 27 13.73 -4.37 -2.47
N ASN A 28 12.62 -4.97 -2.03
CA ASN A 28 12.38 -5.34 -0.62
C ASN A 28 12.40 -6.85 -0.36
N CYS A 29 13.31 -7.59 -1.02
CA CYS A 29 13.30 -9.06 -1.05
C CYS A 29 13.37 -9.72 0.34
N LYS A 30 14.08 -9.10 1.30
CA LYS A 30 14.24 -9.62 2.67
C LYS A 30 12.97 -9.53 3.51
N ARG A 31 12.06 -8.60 3.19
CA ARG A 31 10.79 -8.36 3.90
C ARG A 31 9.59 -8.64 2.99
N ARG A 32 9.64 -9.77 2.28
CA ARG A 32 8.51 -10.25 1.47
C ARG A 32 7.38 -10.77 2.37
N LEU A 33 6.11 -10.72 1.97
CA LEU A 33 5.61 -10.14 0.72
C LEU A 33 5.50 -8.62 0.81
N SER A 34 5.50 -7.95 -0.34
CA SER A 34 5.54 -6.50 -0.41
C SER A 34 4.49 -5.93 -1.35
N ALA A 35 4.02 -4.73 -1.04
CA ALA A 35 3.10 -3.98 -1.87
C ALA A 35 3.37 -2.48 -1.72
N ALA A 36 2.99 -1.71 -2.73
CA ALA A 36 3.02 -0.26 -2.68
C ALA A 36 1.61 0.33 -2.79
N LEU A 37 1.34 1.40 -2.03
CA LEU A 37 0.13 2.22 -2.19
C LEU A 37 0.55 3.58 -2.76
N LEU A 38 -0.05 3.94 -3.89
CA LEU A 38 0.27 5.13 -4.68
C LEU A 38 -1.01 5.93 -4.92
N ARG A 39 -0.90 7.26 -4.85
CA ARG A 39 -1.93 8.24 -5.23
C ARG A 39 -1.23 9.49 -5.74
N ASP A 40 -1.71 10.03 -6.85
CA ASP A 40 -1.10 11.20 -7.48
C ASP A 40 -1.08 12.39 -6.50
N GLY A 41 0.02 13.15 -6.50
CA GLY A 41 0.23 14.31 -5.63
C GLY A 41 0.35 13.97 -4.13
N CYS A 42 0.53 12.70 -3.77
CA CYS A 42 0.56 12.24 -2.38
C CYS A 42 1.80 11.40 -2.06
N TRP A 43 2.00 11.12 -0.78
CA TRP A 43 3.09 10.25 -0.35
C TRP A 43 2.92 8.83 -0.88
N SER A 44 4.00 8.24 -1.38
CA SER A 44 4.03 6.83 -1.78
C SER A 44 4.46 5.96 -0.59
N TYR A 45 3.81 4.81 -0.43
CA TYR A 45 4.08 3.89 0.67
C TYR A 45 4.55 2.55 0.13
N VAL A 46 5.62 2.00 0.73
CA VAL A 46 6.05 0.62 0.50
C VAL A 46 5.89 -0.15 1.80
N PHE A 47 5.20 -1.29 1.71
CA PHE A 47 5.00 -2.22 2.81
C PHE A 47 5.71 -3.55 2.54
N GLY A 48 6.19 -4.17 3.61
CA GLY A 48 6.77 -5.49 3.65
C GLY A 48 6.14 -6.35 4.75
N ASP A 49 6.66 -7.57 4.90
CA ASP A 49 6.18 -8.58 5.86
C ASP A 49 4.67 -8.83 5.76
N LEU A 50 4.14 -8.76 4.53
CA LEU A 50 2.76 -9.11 4.21
C LEU A 50 2.64 -10.62 3.98
N ASP A 51 1.43 -11.12 4.19
CA ASP A 51 1.04 -12.50 3.92
C ASP A 51 0.22 -12.60 2.64
N THR A 52 -0.02 -13.82 2.15
CA THR A 52 -0.85 -14.05 0.96
C THR A 52 -2.33 -13.64 1.16
N THR A 53 -2.74 -13.40 2.41
CA THR A 53 -4.11 -13.03 2.82
C THR A 53 -4.23 -11.58 3.31
N SER A 54 -3.18 -10.77 3.15
CA SER A 54 -3.19 -9.35 3.56
C SER A 54 -3.91 -8.41 2.58
N GLY A 55 -4.64 -8.93 1.60
CA GLY A 55 -5.30 -8.12 0.57
C GLY A 55 -6.39 -7.22 1.12
N ALA A 56 -7.16 -7.67 2.11
CA ALA A 56 -8.16 -6.84 2.78
C ALA A 56 -7.52 -5.64 3.51
N ASP A 57 -6.35 -5.84 4.12
CA ASP A 57 -5.61 -4.77 4.78
C ASP A 57 -5.09 -3.73 3.77
N LEU A 58 -4.56 -4.18 2.63
CA LEU A 58 -4.14 -3.29 1.54
C LEU A 58 -5.30 -2.44 1.02
N VAL A 59 -6.48 -3.04 0.85
CA VAL A 59 -7.69 -2.33 0.42
C VAL A 59 -8.17 -1.33 1.47
N ALA A 60 -8.16 -1.71 2.75
CA ALA A 60 -8.49 -0.80 3.85
C ALA A 60 -7.52 0.38 3.91
N GLY A 61 -6.21 0.13 3.76
CA GLY A 61 -5.19 1.16 3.64
C GLY A 61 -5.41 2.09 2.45
N ALA A 62 -5.74 1.54 1.29
CA ALA A 62 -6.04 2.32 0.08
C ALA A 62 -7.31 3.18 0.22
N LYS A 63 -8.35 2.69 0.91
CA LYS A 63 -9.57 3.46 1.21
C LYS A 63 -9.29 4.64 2.12
N LEU A 64 -8.55 4.40 3.21
CA LEU A 64 -8.08 5.47 4.11
C LEU A 64 -7.20 6.47 3.36
N PHE A 65 -6.36 5.98 2.45
CA PHE A 65 -5.52 6.85 1.64
C PHE A 65 -6.36 7.73 0.73
N ALA A 66 -7.35 7.15 0.03
CA ALA A 66 -8.21 7.83 -0.93
C ALA A 66 -8.99 9.01 -0.31
N THR A 67 -9.38 8.91 0.96
CA THR A 67 -10.13 9.96 1.68
C THR A 67 -9.24 10.95 2.44
N SER A 68 -7.92 10.75 2.45
CA SER A 68 -7.00 11.65 3.14
C SER A 68 -6.86 13.00 2.42
N THR A 69 -6.83 14.07 3.20
CA THR A 69 -6.72 15.45 2.73
C THR A 69 -5.28 15.98 2.74
N ASP A 70 -4.41 15.38 3.53
CA ASP A 70 -3.00 15.76 3.72
C ASP A 70 -2.02 14.92 2.88
N GLY A 71 -2.55 14.05 2.01
CA GLY A 71 -1.72 13.18 1.18
C GLY A 71 -1.08 12.02 1.94
N LEU A 72 -1.53 11.73 3.17
CA LEU A 72 -0.98 10.68 4.03
C LEU A 72 -2.07 9.67 4.40
N ILE A 73 -1.71 8.39 4.50
CA ILE A 73 -2.60 7.40 5.12
C ILE A 73 -2.73 7.77 6.61
N PRO A 74 -3.93 8.01 7.16
CA PRO A 74 -4.10 8.25 8.59
C PRO A 74 -3.54 7.10 9.44
N TRP A 75 -2.98 7.42 10.60
CA TRP A 75 -2.52 6.39 11.55
C TRP A 75 -3.70 5.65 12.17
N ARG A 76 -4.73 6.40 12.56
CA ARG A 76 -5.98 5.84 13.09
C ARG A 76 -6.70 5.06 11.99
N GLY A 77 -7.13 3.84 12.32
CA GLY A 77 -7.82 2.95 11.39
C GLY A 77 -6.88 2.16 10.46
N ARG A 78 -5.58 2.48 10.43
CA ARG A 78 -4.61 1.71 9.65
C ARG A 78 -4.54 0.26 10.17
N PRO A 79 -4.64 -0.76 9.31
CA PRO A 79 -4.45 -2.15 9.70
C PRO A 79 -3.07 -2.39 10.32
N ASP A 80 -2.98 -3.36 11.24
CA ASP A 80 -1.73 -3.62 11.97
C ASP A 80 -0.59 -4.12 11.07
N SER A 81 -0.92 -4.87 10.02
CA SER A 81 0.04 -5.27 8.97
C SER A 81 0.69 -4.05 8.32
N LEU A 82 -0.08 -2.98 8.07
CA LEU A 82 0.43 -1.73 7.47
C LEU A 82 1.08 -0.78 8.49
N LYS A 83 0.80 -0.93 9.80
CA LYS A 83 1.54 -0.21 10.84
C LYS A 83 2.95 -0.77 11.02
N ARG A 84 3.06 -2.10 11.17
CA ARG A 84 4.33 -2.80 11.42
C ARG A 84 5.15 -3.02 10.15
N GLY A 85 4.46 -3.23 9.04
CA GLY A 85 5.06 -3.54 7.74
C GLY A 85 5.56 -2.31 6.97
N LEU A 86 5.51 -1.09 7.51
CA LEU A 86 6.03 0.08 6.78
C LEU A 86 7.54 -0.07 6.53
N VAL A 87 7.93 0.00 5.26
CA VAL A 87 9.33 -0.06 4.81
C VAL A 87 9.83 1.32 4.46
N ALA A 88 9.05 2.04 3.66
CA ALA A 88 9.39 3.38 3.22
C ALA A 88 8.14 4.23 3.02
N ARG A 89 8.31 5.54 3.21
CA ARG A 89 7.34 6.56 2.82
C ARG A 89 8.08 7.64 2.03
N ILE A 90 7.72 7.81 0.76
CA ILE A 90 8.44 8.64 -0.21
C ILE A 90 7.58 9.87 -0.54
N PRO A 91 8.10 11.10 -0.40
CA PRO A 91 7.32 12.31 -0.67
C PRO A 91 7.03 12.44 -2.17
N PRO A 92 5.93 13.13 -2.55
CA PRO A 92 5.75 13.57 -3.93
C PRO A 92 6.80 14.64 -4.28
N LEU A 93 7.15 14.74 -5.55
CA LEU A 93 8.26 15.60 -6.01
C LEU A 93 8.01 17.09 -5.79
N ASP A 94 6.75 17.52 -5.81
CA ASP A 94 6.32 18.89 -5.55
C ASP A 94 6.53 19.35 -4.10
N MET A 95 6.79 18.43 -3.17
CA MET A 95 7.08 18.71 -1.77
C MET A 95 8.58 18.75 -1.44
N LEU A 96 9.45 18.51 -2.41
CA LEU A 96 10.90 18.58 -2.21
C LEU A 96 11.33 20.04 -2.01
N LYS A 97 12.40 20.22 -1.23
CA LYS A 97 13.04 21.51 -0.97
C LYS A 97 14.48 21.42 -1.46
N ASP A 98 15.00 22.53 -1.97
CA ASP A 98 16.41 22.67 -2.36
C ASP A 98 17.33 22.89 -1.15
#